data_AF-A0A383BDS9-F1
#
_entry.id   AF-A0A383BDS9-F1
#
_cell.length_a   1.000
_cell.length_b   1.000
_cell.length_c   1.000
_cell.angle_alpha   90.00
_cell.angle_beta   90.00
_cell.angle_gamma   90.00
#
_symmetry.space_group_name_H-M   'P 1'
#
loop_
_entity.id
_entity.type
_entity.pdbx_description
1 polymer ?
#
loop_
_entity_poly.entity_id
_entity_poly.type
_entity_poly.pdbx_seq_one_letter_code
_entity_poly.pdbx_strand_id
1 'polypeptide(L)'
;MQKASGGSARDKSLKTATKQLNDLNAGVESLAGQLAAQAKADGKQADDVGAANDLLAQLVALQKATADSARQPAARPRWEYKSIFGDSRVALEEEMNLFGRDGWEFFNIASFGRGTAAFARRPVK
;
A
#
# COMPACT_ATOMS: atom_id res chain seq x y z
N MET A 1 23.36 92.39 12.95
CA MET A 1 22.23 91.54 12.55
C MET A 1 22.72 90.09 12.45
N GLN A 2 22.36 89.22 13.39
CA GLN A 2 22.63 87.78 13.26
C GLN A 2 21.36 87.10 12.75
N LYS A 3 21.41 86.60 11.51
CA LYS A 3 20.38 85.70 10.98
C LYS A 3 20.52 84.36 11.70
N ALA A 4 19.55 84.02 12.53
CA ALA A 4 19.45 82.70 13.16
C ALA A 4 19.21 81.65 12.07
N SER A 5 20.27 80.92 11.72
CA SER A 5 20.21 79.71 10.90
C SER A 5 19.65 78.57 11.74
N GLY A 6 18.35 78.35 11.68
CA GLY A 6 17.70 77.19 12.27
C GLY A 6 16.46 76.87 11.47
N GLY A 7 16.51 75.80 10.66
CA GLY A 7 15.33 75.31 9.93
C GLY A 7 14.14 75.18 10.90
N SER A 8 13.01 75.76 10.51
CA SER A 8 11.84 75.93 11.39
C SER A 8 11.39 74.59 12.00
N ALA A 9 10.79 74.60 13.19
CA ALA A 9 10.26 73.40 13.84
C ALA A 9 9.36 72.56 12.92
N ARG A 10 8.65 73.24 12.01
CA ARG A 10 7.77 72.65 10.98
C ARG A 10 8.52 71.75 9.99
N ASP A 11 9.73 72.16 9.60
CA ASP A 11 10.60 71.41 8.67
C ASP A 11 11.11 70.11 9.32
N LYS A 12 11.45 70.17 10.61
CA LYS A 12 11.82 68.99 11.39
C LYS A 12 10.64 68.03 11.55
N SER A 13 9.44 68.55 11.85
CA SER A 13 8.22 67.75 11.95
C SER A 13 7.87 67.05 10.63
N LEU A 14 7.97 67.75 9.50
CA LEU A 14 7.75 67.16 8.17
C LEU A 14 8.75 66.04 7.88
N LYS A 15 10.04 66.27 8.15
CA LYS A 15 11.08 65.27 7.92
C LYS A 15 10.90 64.02 8.78
N THR A 16 10.47 64.18 10.03
CA THR A 16 10.12 63.06 10.91
C THR A 16 8.89 62.31 10.40
N ALA A 17 7.83 63.01 10.00
CA ALA A 17 6.63 62.40 9.46
C ALA A 17 6.91 61.61 8.18
N THR A 18 7.72 62.16 7.26
CA THR A 18 8.16 61.46 6.04
C THR A 18 8.94 60.19 6.39
N LYS A 19 9.84 60.25 7.39
CA LYS A 19 10.59 59.08 7.83
C LYS A 19 9.66 58.01 8.41
N GLN A 20 8.72 58.39 9.26
CA GLN A 20 7.73 57.47 9.84
C GLN A 20 6.85 56.82 8.77
N LEU A 21 6.45 57.57 7.74
CA LEU A 21 5.69 57.03 6.60
C LEU A 21 6.51 56.04 5.78
N ASN A 22 7.79 56.31 5.55
CA ASN A 22 8.68 55.38 4.85
C ASN A 22 8.91 54.10 5.67
N ASP A 23 9.12 54.24 6.99
CA ASP A 23 9.29 53.10 7.90
C ASP A 23 8.00 52.24 7.94
N LEU A 24 6.83 52.89 7.95
CA LEU A 24 5.53 52.22 7.84
C LEU A 24 5.38 51.46 6.52
N ASN A 25 5.74 52.09 5.40
CA ASN A 25 5.65 51.46 4.09
C ASN A 25 6.55 50.23 3.99
N ALA A 26 7.80 50.32 4.49
CA ALA A 26 8.71 49.19 4.57
C ALA A 26 8.16 48.07 5.48
N GLY A 27 7.52 48.43 6.60
CA GLY A 27 6.85 47.48 7.48
C GLY A 27 5.69 46.74 6.80
N VAL A 28 4.88 47.44 6.01
CA VAL A 28 3.77 46.86 5.24
C VAL A 28 4.27 45.91 4.16
N GLU A 29 5.33 46.28 3.43
CA GLU A 29 5.94 45.41 2.42
C GLU A 29 6.53 44.14 3.02
N SER A 30 7.21 44.25 4.17
CA SER A 30 7.74 43.10 4.91
C SER A 30 6.62 42.16 5.38
N LEU A 31 5.53 42.70 5.93
CA LEU A 31 4.38 41.92 6.36
C LEU A 31 3.69 41.21 5.18
N ALA A 32 3.55 41.88 4.04
CA ALA A 32 3.01 41.28 2.82
C ALA A 32 3.89 40.11 2.33
N GLY A 33 5.22 40.27 2.39
CA GLY A 33 6.18 39.20 2.07
C GLY A 33 6.05 37.99 3.01
N GLN A 34 5.92 38.22 4.32
CA GLN A 34 5.71 37.16 5.31
C GLN A 34 4.38 36.42 5.09
N LEU A 35 3.30 37.16 4.80
CA LEU A 35 1.99 36.57 4.55
C LEU A 35 1.97 35.73 3.26
N ALA A 36 2.66 36.19 2.21
CA ALA A 36 2.81 35.43 0.97
C ALA A 36 3.64 34.16 1.15
N ALA A 37 4.68 34.20 2.00
CA ALA A 37 5.48 33.02 2.35
C ALA A 37 4.65 32.02 3.18
N GLN A 38 3.88 32.51 4.15
CA GLN A 38 2.99 31.69 4.98
C GLN A 38 1.92 30.99 4.13
N ALA A 39 1.25 31.72 3.22
CA ALA A 39 0.25 31.14 2.34
C ALA A 39 0.81 30.01 1.45
N LYS A 40 2.06 30.13 0.99
CA LYS A 40 2.74 29.07 0.23
C LYS A 40 3.08 27.85 1.10
N ALA A 41 3.51 28.08 2.34
CA ALA A 41 3.81 27.00 3.29
C ALA A 41 2.54 26.22 3.67
N ASP A 42 1.45 26.94 3.96
CA ASP A 42 0.16 26.35 4.30
C ASP A 42 -0.44 25.57 3.11
N GLY A 43 -0.31 26.09 1.89
CA GLY A 43 -0.72 25.38 0.67
C GLY A 43 0.05 24.06 0.49
N LYS A 44 1.38 24.10 0.65
CA LYS A 44 2.22 22.90 0.58
C LYS A 44 1.87 21.88 1.67
N GLN A 45 1.57 22.35 2.88
CA GLN A 45 1.14 21.48 3.98
C GLN A 45 -0.21 20.82 3.67
N ALA A 46 -1.15 21.52 3.04
CA ALA A 46 -2.43 20.95 2.62
C ALA A 46 -2.25 19.85 1.56
N ASP A 47 -1.38 20.07 0.56
CA ASP A 47 -1.05 19.07 -0.46
C ASP A 47 -0.38 17.83 0.15
N ASP A 48 0.59 18.04 1.06
CA ASP A 48 1.30 16.96 1.76
C ASP A 48 0.34 16.12 2.64
N VAL A 49 -0.65 16.76 3.29
CA VAL A 49 -1.70 16.08 4.06
C VAL A 49 -2.66 15.29 3.16
N GLY A 50 -3.04 15.84 2.00
CA GLY A 50 -3.86 15.14 1.01
C GLY A 50 -3.20 13.84 0.54
N ALA A 51 -1.93 13.92 0.16
CA ALA A 51 -1.14 12.75 -0.26
C ALA A 51 -0.99 11.71 0.86
N ALA A 52 -0.79 12.14 2.11
CA ALA A 52 -0.71 11.23 3.26
C ALA A 52 -2.03 10.51 3.51
N ASN A 53 -3.17 11.20 3.35
CA ASN A 53 -4.49 10.61 3.53
C ASN A 53 -4.82 9.57 2.44
N ASP A 54 -4.42 9.82 1.19
CA ASP A 54 -4.56 8.85 0.10
C ASP A 54 -3.70 7.59 0.33
N LEU A 55 -2.46 7.75 0.81
CA LEU A 55 -1.60 6.63 1.19
C LEU A 55 -2.20 5.82 2.34
N LEU A 56 -2.78 6.49 3.34
CA LEU A 56 -3.46 5.83 4.45
C LEU A 56 -4.68 5.02 3.97
N ALA A 57 -5.46 5.57 3.04
CA ALA A 57 -6.60 4.87 2.44
C ALA A 57 -6.16 3.62 1.66
N GLN A 58 -5.06 3.70 0.89
CA GLN A 58 -4.49 2.55 0.18
C GLN A 58 -4.01 1.46 1.13
N LEU A 59 -3.34 1.83 2.23
CA LEU A 59 -2.88 0.89 3.27
C LEU A 59 -4.05 0.15 3.93
N VAL A 60 -5.11 0.88 4.28
CA VAL A 60 -6.32 0.29 4.88
C VAL A 60 -6.99 -0.68 3.89
N ALA A 61 -7.10 -0.30 2.61
CA ALA A 61 -7.66 -1.17 1.58
C ALA A 61 -6.83 -2.46 1.39
N LEU A 62 -5.50 -2.35 1.37
CA LEU A 62 -4.60 -3.50 1.26
C LEU A 62 -4.72 -4.43 2.47
N GLN A 63 -4.78 -3.86 3.68
CA GLN A 63 -4.94 -4.63 4.91
C GLN A 63 -6.28 -5.38 4.92
N LYS A 64 -7.37 -4.72 4.48
CA LYS A 64 -8.68 -5.34 4.37
C LYS A 64 -8.69 -6.47 3.34
N ALA A 65 -8.12 -6.26 2.15
CA ALA A 65 -8.01 -7.29 1.12
C ALA A 65 -7.18 -8.50 1.60
N THR A 66 -6.11 -8.24 2.35
CA THR A 66 -5.26 -9.30 2.92
C THR A 66 -6.02 -10.06 4.02
N ALA A 67 -6.76 -9.36 4.87
CA ALA A 67 -7.59 -9.99 5.90
C ALA A 67 -8.72 -10.83 5.30
N ASP A 68 -9.34 -10.35 4.23
CA ASP A 68 -10.38 -11.09 3.50
C ASP A 68 -9.78 -12.32 2.79
N SER A 69 -8.60 -12.19 2.17
CA SER A 69 -7.88 -13.31 1.56
C SER A 69 -7.42 -14.35 2.59
N ALA A 70 -6.98 -13.92 3.77
CA ALA A 70 -6.58 -14.83 4.86
C ALA A 70 -7.78 -15.59 5.46
N ARG A 71 -8.98 -15.01 5.38
CA ARG A 71 -10.24 -15.67 5.79
C ARG A 71 -10.78 -16.64 4.75
N GLN A 72 -10.32 -16.56 3.50
CA GLN A 72 -10.74 -17.53 2.49
C GLN A 72 -10.06 -18.88 2.75
N PRO A 73 -10.83 -19.96 2.93
CA PRO A 73 -10.23 -21.29 3.02
C PRO A 73 -9.52 -21.60 1.71
N ALA A 74 -8.29 -22.10 1.80
CA ALA A 74 -7.52 -22.53 0.64
C ALA A 74 -8.40 -23.46 -0.23
N ALA A 75 -8.41 -23.21 -1.54
CA ALA A 75 -9.18 -24.01 -2.48
C ALA A 75 -8.87 -25.49 -2.23
N ARG A 76 -9.90 -26.27 -1.87
CA ARG A 76 -9.70 -27.69 -1.59
C ARG A 76 -9.15 -28.35 -2.86
N PRO A 77 -8.05 -29.11 -2.77
CA PRO A 77 -7.52 -29.81 -3.92
C PRO A 77 -8.61 -30.72 -4.48
N ARG A 78 -8.91 -30.58 -5.78
CA ARG A 78 -9.78 -31.48 -6.49
C ARG A 78 -8.98 -32.74 -6.78
N TRP A 79 -9.55 -33.90 -6.47
CA TRP A 79 -8.90 -35.19 -6.65
C TRP A 79 -9.62 -35.98 -7.73
N GLU A 80 -8.87 -36.54 -8.66
CA GLU A 80 -9.33 -37.63 -9.52
C GLU A 80 -9.06 -38.96 -8.82
N TYR A 81 -9.99 -39.90 -8.93
CA TYR A 81 -9.90 -41.23 -8.30
C TYR A 81 -9.95 -42.33 -9.35
N LYS A 82 -9.15 -43.38 -9.17
CA LYS A 82 -9.15 -44.55 -10.04
C LYS A 82 -9.00 -45.84 -9.23
N SER A 83 -9.71 -46.87 -9.65
CA SER A 83 -9.57 -48.23 -9.14
C SER A 83 -8.78 -49.08 -10.12
N ILE A 84 -7.89 -49.92 -9.60
CA ILE A 84 -7.00 -50.81 -10.34
C ILE A 84 -7.20 -52.21 -9.79
N PHE A 85 -7.28 -53.19 -10.69
CA PHE A 85 -7.53 -54.59 -10.34
C PHE A 85 -6.43 -55.46 -10.95
N GLY A 86 -5.96 -56.44 -10.18
CA GLY A 86 -5.02 -57.45 -10.64
C GLY A 86 -5.43 -58.83 -10.14
N ASP A 87 -5.37 -59.83 -11.01
CA ASP A 87 -5.73 -61.22 -10.70
C ASP A 87 -4.78 -61.85 -9.67
N SER A 88 -3.58 -61.28 -9.51
CA SER A 88 -2.63 -61.60 -8.47
C SER A 88 -1.98 -60.33 -7.94
N ARG A 89 -1.34 -60.43 -6.77
CA ARG A 89 -0.58 -59.33 -6.19
C ARG A 89 0.50 -58.79 -7.13
N VAL A 90 1.18 -59.68 -7.87
CA VAL A 90 2.24 -59.29 -8.82
C VAL A 90 1.64 -58.49 -9.99
N ALA A 91 0.52 -58.94 -10.54
CA ALA A 91 -0.19 -58.21 -11.61
C ALA A 91 -0.66 -56.83 -11.13
N LEU A 92 -1.11 -56.72 -9.87
CA LEU A 92 -1.47 -55.43 -9.29
C LEU A 92 -0.25 -54.51 -9.12
N GLU A 93 0.89 -55.04 -8.67
CA GLU A 93 2.13 -54.28 -8.53
C GLU A 93 2.66 -53.75 -9.89
N GLU A 94 2.49 -54.50 -10.97
CA GLU A 94 2.82 -54.05 -12.33
C GLU A 94 1.92 -52.89 -12.79
N GLU A 95 0.61 -53.01 -12.60
CA GLU A 95 -0.34 -51.93 -12.90
C GLU A 95 -0.06 -50.68 -12.04
N MET A 96 0.18 -50.85 -10.74
CA MET A 96 0.54 -49.75 -9.85
C MET A 96 1.84 -49.05 -10.28
N ASN A 97 2.83 -49.79 -10.79
CA ASN A 97 4.07 -49.21 -11.29
C ASN A 97 3.86 -48.35 -12.55
N LEU A 98 2.90 -48.71 -13.41
CA LEU A 98 2.51 -47.90 -14.57
C LEU A 98 1.84 -46.59 -14.12
N PHE A 99 0.84 -46.69 -13.24
CA PHE A 99 0.11 -45.53 -12.73
C PHE A 99 0.97 -44.61 -11.84
N GLY A 100 1.96 -45.16 -11.12
CA GLY A 100 2.89 -44.39 -10.31
C GLY A 100 3.76 -43.42 -11.13
N ARG A 101 4.03 -43.73 -12.40
CA ARG A 101 4.75 -42.83 -13.33
C ARG A 101 3.90 -41.63 -13.77
N ASP A 102 2.58 -41.79 -13.74
CA ASP A 102 1.60 -40.75 -14.11
C ASP A 102 1.18 -39.86 -12.92
N GLY A 103 1.90 -39.95 -11.79
CA GLY A 103 1.67 -39.11 -10.61
C GLY A 103 0.46 -39.52 -9.77
N TRP A 104 0.01 -40.77 -9.88
CA TRP A 104 -1.06 -41.31 -9.04
C TRP A 104 -0.52 -41.76 -7.66
N GLU A 105 -1.20 -41.32 -6.60
CA GLU A 105 -0.96 -41.74 -5.21
C GLU A 105 -1.90 -42.89 -4.83
N PHE A 106 -1.34 -44.03 -4.39
CA PHE A 106 -2.12 -45.18 -3.91
C PHE A 106 -2.38 -45.08 -2.41
N PHE A 107 -3.62 -45.28 -1.97
CA PHE A 107 -3.98 -45.09 -0.55
C PHE A 107 -4.86 -46.21 0.04
N ASN A 108 -5.20 -47.23 -0.74
CA ASN A 108 -5.85 -48.44 -0.22
C ASN A 108 -5.59 -49.63 -1.15
N ILE A 109 -5.08 -50.74 -0.62
CA ILE A 109 -4.85 -51.99 -1.33
C ILE A 109 -5.56 -53.10 -0.57
N ALA A 110 -6.52 -53.76 -1.22
CA ALA A 110 -7.30 -54.84 -0.65
C ALA A 110 -7.12 -56.13 -1.45
N SER A 111 -6.90 -57.24 -0.76
CA SER A 111 -6.91 -58.57 -1.38
C SER A 111 -8.26 -59.23 -1.14
N PHE A 112 -8.94 -59.59 -2.22
CA PHE A 112 -10.12 -60.44 -2.21
C PHE A 112 -9.68 -61.86 -2.60
N GLY A 113 -10.37 -62.90 -2.12
CA GLY A 113 -9.91 -64.29 -2.26
C GLY A 113 -9.56 -64.78 -3.67
N ARG A 114 -10.00 -64.08 -4.74
CA ARG A 114 -9.66 -64.37 -6.14
C ARG A 114 -8.98 -63.20 -6.89
N GLY A 115 -8.53 -62.14 -6.21
CA GLY A 115 -7.88 -61.00 -6.86
C GLY A 115 -7.56 -59.85 -5.91
N THR A 116 -6.68 -58.96 -6.31
CA THR A 116 -6.25 -57.79 -5.53
C THR A 116 -6.70 -56.49 -6.20
N ALA A 117 -7.09 -55.49 -5.42
CA ALA A 117 -7.44 -54.17 -5.93
C ALA A 117 -6.65 -53.06 -5.21
N ALA A 118 -6.30 -52.02 -5.95
CA ALA A 118 -5.73 -50.79 -5.42
C ALA A 118 -6.59 -49.57 -5.80
N PHE A 119 -6.67 -48.60 -4.89
CA PHE A 119 -7.27 -47.30 -5.14
C PHE A 119 -6.19 -46.24 -5.20
N ALA A 120 -6.24 -45.43 -6.25
CA ALA A 120 -5.32 -44.36 -6.51
C ALA A 120 -6.04 -43.02 -6.66
N ARG A 121 -5.37 -41.93 -6.30
CA ARG A 121 -5.84 -40.56 -6.53
C ARG A 121 -4.73 -39.69 -7.09
N ARG A 122 -5.08 -38.61 -7.79
CA ARG A 122 -4.13 -37.57 -8.18
C ARG A 122 -4.73 -36.18 -8.06
N PRO A 123 -3.94 -35.14 -7.76
CA PRO A 123 -4.45 -33.78 -7.73
C PRO A 123 -4.76 -33.32 -9.16
N VAL A 124 -5.95 -32.78 -9.35
CA VAL A 124 -6.35 -32.11 -10.59
C VAL A 124 -5.82 -30.68 -10.51
N LYS A 125 -5.09 -30.26 -11.56
CA LYS A 125 -4.62 -28.87 -11.70
C LYS A 125 -5.79 -27.93 -11.99
#